data_AF-A0A7W5SMU5-F1
#
_entry.id   AF-A0A7W5SMU5-F1
#
_cell.length_a   1.000
_cell.length_b   1.000
_cell.length_c   1.000
_cell.angle_alpha   90.00
_cell.angle_beta   90.00
_cell.angle_gamma   90.00
#
_symmetry.space_group_name_H-M   'P 1'
#
loop_
_entity.id
_entity.type
_entity.pdbx_description
1 polymer ?
#
loop_
_entity_poly.entity_id
_entity_poly.type
_entity_poly.pdbx_seq_one_letter_code
_entity_poly.pdbx_strand_id
1 'polypeptide(L)' 'MSSSRLTAAHRSLAFGTRLKVTNRHNGRSVVVRINDRGPFIKGRVLDLSRAAAQDIGMVSSGTAKVCYEIVASK' A
#
# COMPACT_ATOMS: atom_id res chain seq x y z
N MET A 1 -11.32 -4.38 -1.04
CA MET A 1 -10.09 -4.87 -0.35
C MET A 1 -10.42 -5.42 1.04
N SER A 2 -9.73 -6.46 1.54
CA SER A 2 -9.92 -6.99 2.91
C SER A 2 -9.00 -6.29 3.91
N SER A 3 -9.50 -5.98 5.12
CA SER A 3 -8.76 -5.21 6.13
C SER A 3 -7.63 -5.97 6.83
N SER A 4 -7.73 -7.30 6.91
CA SER A 4 -6.81 -8.17 7.66
C SER A 4 -5.68 -8.79 6.82
N ARG A 5 -5.69 -8.60 5.49
CA ARG A 5 -4.64 -9.12 4.59
C ARG A 5 -3.70 -8.01 4.16
N LEU A 6 -2.44 -8.36 3.89
CA LEU A 6 -1.43 -7.43 3.35
C LEU A 6 -1.68 -7.13 1.87
N THR A 7 -2.64 -6.25 1.62
CA THR A 7 -3.08 -5.87 0.28
C THR A 7 -3.19 -4.37 0.11
N ALA A 8 -3.19 -3.91 -1.13
CA ALA A 8 -3.34 -2.52 -1.50
C ALA A 8 -4.19 -2.33 -2.78
N ALA A 9 -4.77 -1.14 -2.91
CA ALA A 9 -5.40 -0.67 -4.14
C ALA A 9 -4.42 0.20 -4.94
N HIS A 10 -4.37 -0.02 -6.26
CA HIS A 10 -3.60 0.81 -7.17
C HIS A 10 -4.35 1.03 -8.50
N ARG A 11 -4.17 2.22 -9.11
CA ARG A 11 -4.93 2.67 -10.29
C ARG A 11 -4.74 1.77 -11.50
N SER A 12 -3.48 1.44 -11.82
CA SER A 12 -3.12 0.78 -13.08
C SER A 12 -2.35 -0.55 -12.93
N LEU A 13 -1.52 -0.72 -11.89
CA LEU A 13 -0.78 -1.97 -11.67
C LEU A 13 -1.65 -3.22 -11.75
N ALA A 14 -1.11 -4.27 -12.36
CA ALA A 14 -1.81 -5.54 -12.53
C ALA A 14 -2.22 -6.13 -11.17
N PHE A 15 -3.39 -6.78 -11.13
CA PHE A 15 -3.75 -7.56 -9.95
C PHE A 15 -2.76 -8.70 -9.76
N GLY A 16 -2.28 -8.86 -8.54
CA GLY A 16 -1.23 -9.83 -8.20
C GLY A 16 0.18 -9.23 -8.11
N THR A 17 0.43 -8.02 -8.65
CA THR A 17 1.70 -7.32 -8.45
C THR A 17 1.98 -7.19 -6.95
N ARG A 18 3.22 -7.49 -6.54
CA ARG A 18 3.70 -7.33 -5.17
C ARG A 18 4.56 -6.07 -5.07
N LEU A 19 4.23 -5.23 -4.10
CA LEU A 19 4.96 -4.00 -3.81
C LEU A 19 5.58 -4.09 -2.44
N LYS A 20 6.84 -3.68 -2.29
CA LYS A 20 7.37 -3.28 -0.98
C LYS A 20 7.09 -1.79 -0.80
N VAL A 21 6.36 -1.46 0.25
CA VAL A 21 5.92 -0.10 0.55
C VAL A 21 6.62 0.36 1.81
N THR A 22 7.29 1.51 1.76
CA THR A 22 8.06 2.07 2.87
C THR A 22 7.46 3.41 3.29
N ASN A 23 7.14 3.54 4.58
CA ASN A 23 6.74 4.81 5.16
C ASN A 23 7.97 5.70 5.37
N ARG A 24 8.01 6.87 4.71
CA ARG A 24 9.16 7.77 4.75
C ARG A 24 9.38 8.42 6.11
N HIS A 25 8.37 8.46 6.98
CA HIS A 25 8.48 9.08 8.29
C HIS A 25 9.28 8.22 9.28
N ASN A 26 9.14 6.90 9.24
CA ASN A 26 9.71 6.00 10.24
C ASN A 26 10.58 4.87 9.65
N GLY A 27 10.72 4.81 8.32
CA GLY A 27 11.53 3.79 7.63
C GLY A 27 10.92 2.38 7.63
N ARG A 28 9.75 2.15 8.24
CA ARG A 28 9.10 0.84 8.28
C ARG A 28 8.54 0.48 6.90
N SER A 29 8.65 -0.79 6.54
CA SER A 29 8.18 -1.30 5.25
C SER A 29 7.38 -2.58 5.36
N VAL A 30 6.48 -2.80 4.39
CA VAL A 30 5.66 -4.01 4.27
C VAL A 30 5.53 -4.42 2.81
N VAL A 31 5.47 -5.73 2.53
CA VAL A 31 5.14 -6.24 1.20
C VAL A 31 3.64 -6.48 1.10
N VAL A 32 3.01 -5.87 0.09
CA VAL A 32 1.57 -6.00 -0.17
C VAL A 32 1.31 -6.52 -1.57
N ARG A 33 0.15 -7.17 -1.75
CA ARG A 33 -0.35 -7.57 -3.08
C ARG A 33 -1.44 -6.62 -3.56
N ILE A 34 -1.34 -6.17 -4.81
CA ILE A 34 -2.40 -5.40 -5.45
C ILE A 34 -3.60 -6.32 -5.71
N ASN A 35 -4.76 -5.97 -5.17
CA ASN A 35 -6.00 -6.74 -5.33
C ASN A 35 -7.24 -5.86 -5.55
N ASP A 36 -7.06 -4.56 -5.69
CA ASP A 36 -8.17 -3.60 -5.81
C ASP A 36 -7.76 -2.38 -6.63
N ARG A 37 -8.74 -1.58 -7.05
CA ARG A 37 -8.57 -0.35 -7.85
C ARG A 37 -8.81 0.89 -7.01
N GLY A 38 -8.14 1.98 -7.41
CA GLY A 38 -8.07 3.22 -6.65
C GLY A 38 -6.60 3.57 -6.34
N PRO A 39 -6.32 4.62 -5.57
CA PRO A 39 -7.26 5.61 -5.06
C PRO A 39 -7.79 6.50 -6.20
N PHE A 40 -9.08 6.85 -6.22
CA PHE A 40 -9.64 7.77 -7.24
C PHE A 40 -9.57 9.26 -6.84
N ILE A 41 -8.89 9.56 -5.73
CA ILE A 41 -8.70 10.90 -5.20
C ILE A 41 -7.32 11.43 -5.61
N LYS A 42 -7.27 12.68 -6.10
CA LYS A 42 -6.02 13.36 -6.48
C LYS A 42 -5.03 13.39 -5.29
N GLY A 43 -3.75 13.26 -5.59
CA GLY A 43 -2.67 13.31 -4.58
C GLY A 43 -2.42 12.01 -3.82
N ARG A 44 -3.24 10.95 -4.00
CA ARG A 44 -2.95 9.61 -3.46
C ARG A 44 -2.54 8.64 -4.56
N VAL A 45 -1.55 7.80 -4.26
CA VAL A 45 -0.99 6.81 -5.19
C VAL A 45 -1.34 5.37 -4.83
N LEU A 46 -1.58 5.10 -3.54
CA LEU A 46 -1.80 3.76 -3.01
C LEU A 46 -2.74 3.84 -1.80
N ASP A 47 -3.73 2.96 -1.71
CA ASP A 47 -4.51 2.76 -0.49
C ASP A 47 -4.14 1.40 0.11
N LEU A 48 -3.69 1.41 1.37
CA LEU A 48 -3.30 0.19 2.08
C LEU A 48 -4.49 -0.36 2.87
N SER A 49 -4.56 -1.69 2.95
CA SER A 49 -5.36 -2.38 3.97
C SER A 49 -4.97 -1.92 5.39
N ARG A 50 -5.89 -2.08 6.35
CA ARG A 50 -5.63 -1.72 7.75
C ARG A 50 -4.42 -2.48 8.33
N ALA A 51 -4.29 -3.77 8.03
CA ALA A 51 -3.14 -4.57 8.43
C ALA A 51 -1.81 -3.99 7.89
N ALA A 52 -1.73 -3.69 6.58
CA ALA A 52 -0.53 -3.12 6.00
C ALA A 52 -0.22 -1.70 6.54
N ALA A 53 -1.24 -0.89 6.78
CA ALA A 53 -1.07 0.43 7.40
C ALA A 53 -0.56 0.34 8.85
N GLN A 54 -0.94 -0.71 9.59
CA GLN A 54 -0.44 -0.97 10.94
C GLN A 54 1.03 -1.39 10.92
N ASP A 55 1.44 -2.23 9.97
CA ASP A 55 2.82 -2.70 9.82
C ASP A 55 3.81 -1.58 9.52
N ILE A 56 3.39 -0.53 8.78
CA ILE A 56 4.22 0.65 8.53
C ILE A 56 3.93 1.82 9.48
N GLY A 57 3.10 1.60 10.50
CA GLY A 57 2.85 2.55 11.58
C GLY A 57 2.21 3.86 11.12
N MET A 58 1.19 3.79 10.23
CA MET A 58 0.50 4.99 9.71
C MET A 58 -0.99 5.06 10.06
N VAL A 59 -1.50 4.13 10.87
CA VAL A 59 -2.95 4.07 11.20
C VAL A 59 -3.45 5.34 11.86
N SER A 60 -2.73 5.86 12.87
CA SER A 60 -3.12 7.07 13.60
C SER A 60 -3.03 8.33 12.73
N SER A 61 -2.05 8.40 11.83
CA SER A 61 -1.88 9.53 10.92
C SER A 61 -2.93 9.56 9.79
N GLY A 62 -3.60 8.44 9.51
CA GLY A 62 -4.56 8.27 8.43
C GLY A 62 -3.95 8.25 7.03
N THR A 63 -2.95 9.11 6.76
CA THR A 63 -2.18 9.15 5.51
C THR A 63 -0.69 9.26 5.82
N ALA A 64 0.15 8.81 4.87
CA ALA A 64 1.61 8.90 4.99
C ALA A 64 2.26 9.11 3.63
N LYS A 65 3.40 9.79 3.61
CA LYS A 65 4.29 9.82 2.43
C LYS A 65 5.00 8.47 2.36
N VAL A 66 4.77 7.75 1.26
CA VAL A 66 5.37 6.43 1.02
C VAL A 66 6.21 6.42 -0.24
N CYS A 67 7.22 5.56 -0.27
CA CYS A 67 7.82 5.08 -1.51
C CYS A 67 7.40 3.62 -1.70
N TYR A 68 7.31 3.15 -2.94
CA TYR A 68 7.14 1.73 -3.21
C TYR A 68 8.01 1.26 -4.37
N GLU A 69 8.37 -0.02 -4.32
CA GLU A 69 9.11 -0.73 -5.35
C GLU A 69 8.34 -2.00 -5.74
N ILE A 70 8.33 -2.34 -7.03
CA ILE A 70 7.76 -3.61 -7.49
C ILE A 70 8.78 -4.71 -7.18
N VAL A 71 8.40 -5.65 -6.30
CA VAL A 71 9.27 -6.78 -5.92
C VAL A 71 8.92 -8.07 -6.66
N ALA A 72 7.73 -8.14 -7.24
CA ALA A 72 7.37 -9.14 -8.22
C ALA A 72 6.20 -8.64 -9.07
N SER A 73 6.33 -8.78 -10.38
CA SER A 73 5.22 -8.64 -11.33
C SER A 73 4.62 -10.02 -11.62
N LYS A 74 3.32 -10.04 -11.90
CA LYS A 74 2.63 -11.23 -12.40
C LYS A 74 2.90 -11.37 -13.89
#